data_AF-A0A183BZ02-F1
#
_entry.id   AF-A0A183BZ02-F1
#
_cell.length_a   1.000
_cell.length_b   1.000
_cell.length_c   1.000
_cell.angle_alpha   90.00
_cell.angle_beta   90.00
_cell.angle_gamma   90.00
#
_symmetry.space_group_name_H-M   'P 1'
#
loop_
_entity.id
_entity.type
_entity.pdbx_description
1 polymer ?
#
loop_
_entity_poly.entity_id
_entity_poly.type
_entity_poly.pdbx_seq_one_letter_code
_entity_poly.pdbx_strand_id
1 'polypeptide(L)'
;MIDRKAPVLYEKIVVENAIRRYETCWLPAQAAKPDLNSIPPLDVHWIWHTHMLSPTHYRQDCMAICGTVVDHKLLSADEIQQRYEQSVSSWNELCPDEPYDFLQSNARVRETYEQKSKYDIAEAVQRQRNFNYQVSLPHFTAPRFLADAIDRYVNFLQLKQTYSEQFLTPCYDFDVVWHTHQLHPLDYLRDWSEGLVVADPLNPNFSVAIFGSLLKHDDSVNDRSNGSKLLKGEAITKKAWSTHFKEGFWRRGCMYR
;
A
#
# COMPACT_ATOMS: atom_id res chain seq x y z
N MET A 1 8.82 10.67 1.91
CA MET A 1 8.58 9.75 3.05
C MET A 1 7.98 10.52 4.20
N ILE A 2 6.75 10.16 4.55
CA ILE A 2 5.87 10.85 5.49
C ILE A 2 6.41 10.80 6.94
N ASP A 3 7.22 9.78 7.26
CA ASP A 3 7.61 9.42 8.63
C ASP A 3 8.52 10.42 9.38
N ARG A 4 9.53 11.02 8.73
CA ARG A 4 10.48 11.92 9.45
C ARG A 4 9.96 13.33 9.73
N LYS A 5 8.85 13.73 9.09
CA LYS A 5 8.38 15.13 9.11
C LYS A 5 6.96 15.30 9.65
N ALA A 6 6.24 14.21 9.91
CA ALA A 6 4.84 14.28 10.35
C ALA A 6 4.49 13.18 11.39
N PRO A 7 5.12 13.18 12.59
CA PRO A 7 4.81 12.21 13.65
C PRO A 7 3.34 12.27 14.10
N VAL A 8 2.70 13.42 13.91
CA VAL A 8 1.28 13.67 14.17
C VAL A 8 0.35 12.68 13.46
N LEU A 9 0.76 12.13 12.30
CA LEU A 9 -0.03 11.15 11.53
C LEU A 9 -0.09 9.75 12.18
N TYR A 10 0.64 9.54 13.28
CA TYR A 10 0.58 8.31 14.07
C TYR A 10 -0.13 8.50 15.41
N GLU A 11 -0.54 9.72 15.74
CA GLU A 11 -1.26 10.02 16.98
C GLU A 11 -2.68 9.46 16.89
N LYS A 12 -3.10 8.74 17.94
CA LYS A 12 -4.39 8.03 17.97
C LYS A 12 -5.57 8.89 17.52
N ILE A 13 -5.70 10.09 18.07
CA ILE A 13 -6.81 11.01 17.77
C ILE A 13 -6.80 11.48 16.30
N VAL A 14 -5.62 11.64 15.70
CA VAL A 14 -5.46 12.04 14.30
C VAL A 14 -5.79 10.88 13.38
N VAL A 15 -5.30 9.67 13.69
CA VAL A 15 -5.59 8.44 12.95
C VAL A 15 -7.09 8.13 12.96
N GLU A 16 -7.74 8.17 14.12
CA GLU A 16 -9.18 7.91 14.26
C GLU A 16 -10.02 8.91 13.46
N ASN A 17 -9.68 10.20 13.53
CA ASN A 17 -10.37 11.22 12.74
C ASN A 17 -10.10 11.07 11.24
N ALA A 18 -8.88 10.72 10.84
CA ALA A 18 -8.53 10.49 9.44
C ALA A 18 -9.28 9.29 8.86
N ILE A 19 -9.45 8.20 9.61
CA ILE A 19 -10.29 7.04 9.23
C ILE A 19 -11.71 7.49 8.96
N ARG A 20 -12.31 8.26 9.87
CA ARG A 20 -13.65 8.82 9.64
C ARG A 20 -13.70 9.66 8.36
N ARG A 21 -12.80 10.62 8.19
CA ARG A 21 -12.78 11.50 6.99
C ARG A 21 -12.62 10.70 5.71
N TYR A 22 -11.78 9.67 5.73
CA TYR A 22 -11.58 8.74 4.64
C TYR A 22 -12.86 7.95 4.30
N GLU A 23 -13.53 7.36 5.29
CA GLU A 23 -14.72 6.52 5.07
C GLU A 23 -16.01 7.30 4.81
N THR A 24 -16.14 8.52 5.33
CA THR A 24 -17.36 9.33 5.18
C THR A 24 -17.32 10.28 4.00
N CYS A 25 -16.12 10.76 3.61
CA CYS A 25 -15.98 11.74 2.53
C CYS A 25 -15.25 11.14 1.33
N TRP A 26 -14.02 10.64 1.51
CA TRP A 26 -13.16 10.28 0.37
C TRP A 26 -13.62 9.04 -0.40
N LEU A 27 -13.83 7.92 0.28
CA LEU A 27 -14.23 6.66 -0.37
C LEU A 27 -15.55 6.79 -1.16
N PRO A 28 -16.65 7.30 -0.57
CA PRO A 28 -17.89 7.47 -1.31
C PRO A 28 -17.75 8.39 -2.53
N ALA A 29 -16.97 9.46 -2.40
CA ALA A 29 -16.74 10.41 -3.50
C ALA A 29 -16.04 9.77 -4.69
N GLN A 30 -14.92 9.10 -4.43
CA GLN A 30 -14.12 8.46 -5.46
C GLN A 30 -14.84 7.26 -6.08
N ALA A 31 -15.73 6.59 -5.33
CA ALA A 31 -16.59 5.56 -5.88
C ALA A 31 -17.68 6.15 -6.82
N ALA A 32 -18.28 7.28 -6.45
CA ALA A 32 -19.35 7.91 -7.22
C ALA A 32 -18.83 8.63 -8.48
N LYS A 33 -17.69 9.31 -8.36
CA LYS A 33 -17.04 10.05 -9.46
C LYS A 33 -15.52 9.89 -9.32
N PRO A 34 -14.94 8.80 -9.87
CA PRO A 34 -13.51 8.56 -9.80
C PRO A 34 -12.71 9.72 -10.40
N ASP A 35 -11.74 10.23 -9.66
CA ASP A 35 -10.77 11.20 -10.12
C ASP A 35 -9.38 10.86 -9.57
N LEU A 36 -8.61 10.13 -10.38
CA LEU A 36 -7.24 9.72 -10.07
C LEU A 36 -6.24 10.88 -9.99
N ASN A 37 -6.65 12.09 -10.37
CA ASN A 37 -5.79 13.28 -10.29
C ASN A 37 -6.13 14.17 -9.08
N SER A 38 -7.25 13.90 -8.39
CA SER A 38 -7.58 14.59 -7.14
C SER A 38 -6.68 14.10 -6.01
N ILE A 39 -6.16 15.05 -5.22
CA ILE A 39 -5.27 14.77 -4.10
C ILE A 39 -6.10 14.83 -2.81
N PRO A 40 -6.17 13.77 -2.00
CA PRO A 40 -6.81 13.85 -0.69
C PRO A 40 -5.98 14.69 0.29
N PRO A 41 -6.60 15.20 1.36
CA PRO A 41 -5.89 15.63 2.56
C PRO A 41 -4.84 14.62 3.00
N LEU A 42 -3.71 15.09 3.54
CA LEU A 42 -2.55 14.23 3.84
C LEU A 42 -2.88 13.07 4.80
N ASP A 43 -3.70 13.32 5.82
CA ASP A 43 -4.14 12.30 6.77
C ASP A 43 -5.06 11.25 6.13
N VAL A 44 -6.00 11.70 5.28
CA VAL A 44 -6.87 10.82 4.49
C VAL A 44 -6.05 10.00 3.50
N HIS A 45 -5.07 10.62 2.82
CA HIS A 45 -4.18 9.90 1.90
C HIS A 45 -3.37 8.85 2.63
N TRP A 46 -2.88 9.16 3.83
CA TRP A 46 -2.12 8.23 4.65
C TRP A 46 -2.96 7.02 5.05
N ILE A 47 -4.18 7.23 5.53
CA ILE A 47 -5.12 6.14 5.84
C ILE A 47 -5.44 5.30 4.61
N TRP A 48 -5.68 5.95 3.47
CA TRP A 48 -5.98 5.23 2.25
C TRP A 48 -4.79 4.38 1.78
N HIS A 49 -3.58 4.93 1.84
CA HIS A 49 -2.33 4.24 1.55
C HIS A 49 -2.18 2.98 2.40
N THR A 50 -2.34 3.09 3.73
CA THR A 50 -2.17 1.93 4.63
C THR A 50 -3.24 0.86 4.43
N HIS A 51 -4.48 1.27 4.11
CA HIS A 51 -5.56 0.34 3.84
C HIS A 51 -5.30 -0.50 2.57
N MET A 52 -4.80 0.12 1.49
CA MET A 52 -4.48 -0.59 0.23
C MET A 52 -3.39 -1.66 0.38
N LEU A 53 -2.50 -1.52 1.37
CA LEU A 53 -1.44 -2.51 1.67
C LEU A 53 -1.98 -3.81 2.28
N SER A 54 -3.31 -3.93 2.44
CA SER A 54 -4.00 -5.20 2.64
C SER A 54 -5.03 -5.42 1.53
N PRO A 55 -4.61 -5.83 0.31
CA PRO A 55 -5.47 -5.81 -0.89
C PRO A 55 -6.79 -6.58 -0.74
N THR A 56 -6.77 -7.70 -0.01
CA THR A 56 -7.98 -8.50 0.26
C THR A 56 -8.98 -7.74 1.12
N HIS A 57 -8.53 -7.14 2.23
CA HIS A 57 -9.40 -6.38 3.12
C HIS A 57 -9.84 -5.07 2.47
N TYR A 58 -8.92 -4.37 1.80
CA TYR A 58 -9.23 -3.17 1.03
C TYR A 58 -10.38 -3.41 0.05
N ARG A 59 -10.31 -4.49 -0.74
CA ARG A 59 -11.40 -4.87 -1.64
C ARG A 59 -12.70 -5.13 -0.87
N GLN A 60 -12.66 -5.93 0.19
CA GLN A 60 -13.86 -6.27 0.97
C GLN A 60 -14.53 -5.03 1.57
N ASP A 61 -13.75 -4.15 2.18
CA ASP A 61 -14.23 -2.94 2.83
C ASP A 61 -14.72 -1.91 1.81
N CYS A 62 -14.02 -1.71 0.68
CA CYS A 62 -14.51 -0.86 -0.41
C CYS A 62 -15.85 -1.35 -0.98
N MET A 63 -15.99 -2.66 -1.24
CA MET A 63 -17.25 -3.24 -1.70
C MET A 63 -18.37 -3.07 -0.67
N ALA A 64 -18.07 -3.20 0.63
CA ALA A 64 -19.06 -3.01 1.69
C ALA A 64 -19.47 -1.54 1.89
N ILE A 65 -18.52 -0.60 1.79
CA ILE A 65 -18.73 0.83 2.09
C ILE A 65 -19.35 1.57 0.91
N CYS A 66 -18.88 1.29 -0.32
CA CYS A 66 -19.22 2.08 -1.50
C CYS A 66 -19.49 1.24 -2.77
N GLY A 67 -19.54 -0.09 -2.66
CA GLY A 67 -20.01 -0.98 -3.73
C GLY A 67 -19.02 -1.23 -4.87
N THR A 68 -17.84 -0.59 -4.86
CA THR A 68 -16.78 -0.78 -5.86
C THR A 68 -15.41 -0.59 -5.23
N VAL A 69 -14.38 -1.18 -5.84
CA VAL A 69 -12.99 -0.89 -5.47
C VAL A 69 -12.62 0.49 -6.00
N VAL A 70 -12.16 1.36 -5.10
CA VAL A 70 -11.63 2.68 -5.48
C VAL A 70 -10.17 2.52 -5.90
N ASP A 71 -9.83 2.99 -7.09
CA ASP A 71 -8.48 2.90 -7.62
C ASP A 71 -7.61 4.08 -7.17
N HIS A 72 -6.29 3.91 -7.24
CA HIS A 72 -5.32 4.90 -6.78
C HIS A 72 -4.20 5.10 -7.81
N LYS A 73 -3.68 6.33 -7.84
CA LYS A 73 -2.57 6.72 -8.70
C LYS A 73 -1.51 7.46 -7.88
N LEU A 74 -0.26 7.01 -8.01
CA LEU A 74 0.89 7.77 -7.50
C LEU A 74 1.16 8.97 -8.40
N LEU A 75 1.30 10.14 -7.79
CA LEU A 75 1.59 11.40 -8.49
C LEU A 75 3.02 11.86 -8.18
N SER A 76 3.68 12.42 -9.19
CA SER A 76 4.97 13.09 -9.01
C SER A 76 4.83 14.38 -8.20
N ALA A 77 5.96 14.91 -7.70
CA ALA A 77 5.95 16.17 -6.95
C ALA A 77 5.41 17.35 -7.78
N ASP A 78 5.75 17.41 -9.07
CA ASP A 78 5.28 18.45 -9.99
C ASP A 78 3.78 18.35 -10.23
N GLU A 79 3.28 17.12 -10.43
CA GLU A 79 1.85 16.85 -10.55
C GLU A 79 1.07 17.23 -9.29
N ILE A 80 1.62 16.93 -8.11
CA ILE A 80 1.04 17.33 -6.82
C ILE A 80 0.94 18.85 -6.73
N GLN A 81 2.03 19.55 -7.05
CA GLN A 81 2.10 21.01 -6.97
C GLN A 81 1.09 21.67 -7.92
N GLN A 82 0.94 21.16 -9.14
CA GLN A 82 0.02 21.71 -10.14
C GLN A 82 -1.47 21.54 -9.77
N ARG A 83 -1.80 20.48 -9.01
CA ARG A 83 -3.20 20.09 -8.73
C ARG A 83 -3.66 20.43 -7.33
N TYR A 84 -2.76 20.95 -6.49
CA TYR A 84 -3.04 21.22 -5.08
C TYR A 84 -4.26 22.12 -4.88
N GLU A 85 -4.30 23.29 -5.53
CA GLU A 85 -5.39 24.26 -5.37
C GLU A 85 -6.74 23.69 -5.82
N GLN A 86 -6.77 22.98 -6.95
CA GLN A 86 -7.96 22.31 -7.45
C GLN A 86 -8.45 21.22 -6.48
N SER A 87 -7.52 20.47 -5.90
CA SER A 87 -7.84 19.40 -4.94
C SER A 87 -8.41 19.96 -3.64
N VAL A 88 -7.87 21.10 -3.16
CA VAL A 88 -8.43 21.83 -2.01
C VAL A 88 -9.85 22.30 -2.31
N SER A 89 -10.10 22.89 -3.48
CA SER A 89 -11.45 23.34 -3.88
C SER A 89 -12.42 22.15 -3.94
N SER A 90 -12.01 21.06 -4.58
CA SER A 90 -12.83 19.86 -4.74
C SER A 90 -13.16 19.22 -3.38
N TRP A 91 -12.21 19.21 -2.45
CA TRP A 91 -12.45 18.73 -1.09
C TRP A 91 -13.45 19.61 -0.33
N ASN A 92 -13.36 20.93 -0.45
CA ASN A 92 -14.29 21.85 0.23
C ASN A 92 -15.73 21.69 -0.29
N GLU A 93 -15.90 21.34 -1.57
CA GLU A 93 -17.21 20.98 -2.13
C GLU A 93 -17.68 19.61 -1.64
N LEU A 94 -16.77 18.63 -1.56
CA LEU A 94 -17.07 17.27 -1.17
C LEU A 94 -17.42 17.12 0.32
N CYS A 95 -16.67 17.78 1.19
CA CYS A 95 -16.67 17.58 2.64
C CYS A 95 -16.61 18.95 3.34
N PRO A 96 -17.64 19.81 3.17
CA PRO A 96 -17.57 21.22 3.58
C PRO A 96 -17.37 21.43 5.08
N ASP A 97 -17.80 20.48 5.90
CA ASP A 97 -17.64 20.51 7.36
C ASP A 97 -16.24 20.07 7.83
N GLU A 98 -15.33 19.73 6.92
CA GLU A 98 -13.96 19.30 7.22
C GLU A 98 -12.93 20.09 6.42
N PRO A 99 -11.97 20.76 7.08
CA PRO A 99 -10.93 21.49 6.38
C PRO A 99 -10.00 20.54 5.62
N TYR A 100 -9.49 20.95 4.47
CA TYR A 100 -8.47 20.18 3.75
C TYR A 100 -7.19 20.01 4.58
N ASP A 101 -6.75 21.09 5.24
CA ASP A 101 -5.69 21.02 6.24
C ASP A 101 -6.22 20.35 7.51
N PHE A 102 -5.86 19.09 7.68
CA PHE A 102 -6.35 18.25 8.77
C PHE A 102 -5.97 18.74 10.16
N LEU A 103 -4.93 19.57 10.28
CA LEU A 103 -4.53 20.16 11.56
C LEU A 103 -5.58 21.16 12.08
N GLN A 104 -6.43 21.67 11.19
CA GLN A 104 -7.53 22.56 11.52
C GLN A 104 -8.83 21.79 11.81
N SER A 105 -8.85 20.47 11.59
CA SER A 105 -10.03 19.64 11.86
C SER A 105 -10.21 19.47 13.37
N ASN A 106 -11.43 19.70 13.85
CA ASN A 106 -11.76 19.52 15.26
C ASN A 106 -12.08 18.06 15.57
N ALA A 107 -11.04 17.23 15.66
CA ALA A 107 -11.13 15.79 15.91
C ALA A 107 -11.87 15.45 17.23
N ARG A 108 -11.89 16.36 18.21
CA ARG A 108 -12.50 16.14 19.53
C ARG A 108 -14.02 16.24 19.55
N VAL A 109 -14.65 16.74 18.50
CA VAL A 109 -16.10 17.02 18.48
C VAL A 109 -16.94 15.86 17.93
N ARG A 110 -16.33 14.74 17.51
CA ARG A 110 -17.05 13.65 16.81
C ARG A 110 -16.83 12.26 17.42
N GLU A 111 -17.01 12.15 18.74
CA GLU A 111 -16.84 10.91 19.54
C GLU A 111 -17.80 9.75 19.18
N THR A 112 -18.76 9.96 18.27
CA THR A 112 -19.81 8.98 17.95
C THR A 112 -19.62 8.24 16.63
N TYR A 113 -18.48 8.39 15.95
CA TYR A 113 -18.25 7.68 14.69
C TYR A 113 -17.91 6.21 14.93
N GLU A 114 -18.70 5.32 14.33
CA GLU A 114 -18.39 3.89 14.23
C GLU A 114 -17.70 3.62 12.90
N GLN A 115 -16.49 3.05 12.97
CA GLN A 115 -15.71 2.67 11.80
C GLN A 115 -16.47 1.62 10.98
N LYS A 116 -16.49 1.80 9.66
CA LYS A 116 -17.19 0.92 8.72
C LYS A 116 -16.31 -0.21 8.20
N SER A 117 -15.01 0.04 8.03
CA SER A 117 -14.06 -0.99 7.62
C SER A 117 -13.89 -2.03 8.73
N LYS A 118 -13.79 -3.30 8.34
CA LYS A 118 -13.51 -4.40 9.27
C LYS A 118 -12.03 -4.53 9.58
N TYR A 119 -11.16 -4.08 8.67
CA TYR A 119 -9.73 -4.11 8.85
C TYR A 119 -9.29 -3.10 9.91
N ASP A 120 -8.37 -3.50 10.79
CA ASP A 120 -7.76 -2.57 11.75
C ASP A 120 -6.72 -1.69 11.06
N ILE A 121 -7.22 -0.63 10.43
CA ILE A 121 -6.41 0.38 9.73
C ILE A 121 -5.50 1.11 10.73
N ALA A 122 -5.95 1.35 11.97
CA ALA A 122 -5.16 2.06 12.97
C ALA A 122 -3.92 1.26 13.39
N GLU A 123 -4.07 -0.05 13.56
CA GLU A 123 -2.93 -0.94 13.80
C GLU A 123 -2.03 -1.04 12.55
N ALA A 124 -2.62 -1.08 11.34
CA ALA A 124 -1.87 -1.05 10.09
C ALA A 124 -0.99 0.21 9.96
N VAL A 125 -1.48 1.38 10.39
CA VAL A 125 -0.69 2.62 10.46
C VAL A 125 0.57 2.45 11.31
N GLN A 126 0.47 1.75 12.45
CA GLN A 126 1.64 1.50 13.31
C GLN A 126 2.62 0.51 12.67
N ARG A 127 2.12 -0.52 11.97
CA ARG A 127 2.98 -1.44 11.21
C ARG A 127 3.75 -0.70 10.11
N GLN A 128 3.06 0.18 9.39
CA GLN A 128 3.67 0.96 8.32
C GLN A 128 4.67 2.01 8.81
N ARG A 129 4.54 2.49 10.05
CA ARG A 129 5.59 3.27 10.72
C ARG A 129 6.92 2.51 10.76
N ASN A 130 6.88 1.25 11.19
CA ASN A 130 8.08 0.40 11.26
C ASN A 130 8.64 0.11 9.88
N PHE A 131 7.78 -0.19 8.90
CA PHE A 131 8.22 -0.41 7.52
C PHE A 131 8.88 0.84 6.91
N ASN A 132 8.26 2.01 7.05
CA ASN A 132 8.81 3.29 6.62
C ASN A 132 10.15 3.57 7.29
N TYR A 133 10.24 3.27 8.59
CA TYR A 133 11.52 3.33 9.28
C TYR A 133 12.55 2.49 8.54
N GLN A 134 12.26 1.27 8.09
CA GLN A 134 13.19 0.34 7.43
C GLN A 134 13.58 0.73 6.00
N VAL A 135 12.72 1.43 5.25
CA VAL A 135 12.99 1.88 3.86
C VAL A 135 13.40 3.36 3.71
N SER A 136 13.50 4.11 4.82
CA SER A 136 14.01 5.50 4.89
C SER A 136 15.48 5.83 4.58
N LEU A 137 16.32 4.88 4.14
CA LEU A 137 17.71 5.17 3.81
C LEU A 137 17.85 5.70 2.37
N PRO A 138 18.85 6.56 2.07
CA PRO A 138 18.95 7.23 0.77
C PRO A 138 19.00 6.29 -0.45
N HIS A 139 19.56 5.09 -0.29
CA HIS A 139 19.67 4.14 -1.39
C HIS A 139 18.32 3.61 -1.88
N PHE A 140 17.26 3.66 -1.07
CA PHE A 140 15.89 3.35 -1.50
C PHE A 140 15.29 4.39 -2.48
N THR A 141 15.99 5.50 -2.71
CA THR A 141 15.64 6.47 -3.76
C THR A 141 16.61 6.44 -4.94
N ALA A 142 17.62 5.56 -4.92
CA ALA A 142 18.61 5.47 -5.98
C ALA A 142 18.05 4.66 -7.18
N PRO A 143 18.05 5.23 -8.40
CA PRO A 143 17.45 4.56 -9.57
C PRO A 143 17.98 3.15 -9.85
N ARG A 144 19.30 2.95 -9.73
CA ARG A 144 19.91 1.62 -9.93
C ARG A 144 19.47 0.62 -8.87
N PHE A 145 19.39 1.04 -7.60
CA PHE A 145 18.95 0.16 -6.52
C PHE A 145 17.50 -0.29 -6.73
N LEU A 146 16.63 0.63 -7.15
CA LEU A 146 15.22 0.34 -7.45
C LEU A 146 15.06 -0.52 -8.71
N ALA A 147 15.85 -0.30 -9.76
CA ALA A 147 15.83 -1.15 -10.95
C ALA A 147 16.12 -2.62 -10.61
N ASP A 148 17.22 -2.88 -9.89
CA ASP A 148 17.56 -4.23 -9.44
C ASP A 148 16.50 -4.82 -8.49
N ALA A 149 15.84 -3.97 -7.69
CA ALA A 149 14.78 -4.40 -6.78
C ALA A 149 13.53 -4.86 -7.54
N ILE A 150 13.22 -4.25 -8.68
CA ILE A 150 12.11 -4.67 -9.56
C ILE A 150 12.40 -6.07 -10.12
N ASP A 151 13.61 -6.33 -10.61
CA ASP A 151 14.00 -7.66 -11.10
C ASP A 151 13.88 -8.72 -9.99
N ARG A 152 14.31 -8.37 -8.78
CA ARG A 152 14.18 -9.24 -7.60
C ARG A 152 12.73 -9.45 -7.15
N TYR A 153 11.87 -8.46 -7.31
CA TYR A 153 10.43 -8.60 -7.06
C TYR A 153 9.81 -9.61 -8.04
N VAL A 154 10.16 -9.56 -9.33
CA VAL A 154 9.71 -10.55 -10.32
C VAL A 154 10.16 -11.97 -9.95
N ASN A 155 11.40 -12.14 -9.49
CA ASN A 155 11.88 -13.42 -8.98
C ASN A 155 11.09 -13.89 -7.74
N PHE A 156 10.76 -12.98 -6.83
CA PHE A 156 9.94 -13.29 -5.66
C PHE A 156 8.54 -13.74 -6.04
N LEU A 157 7.93 -13.15 -7.07
CA LEU A 157 6.65 -13.60 -7.62
C LEU A 157 6.73 -15.05 -8.13
N GLN A 158 7.78 -15.42 -8.86
CA GLN A 158 7.98 -16.81 -9.32
C GLN A 158 8.09 -17.80 -8.14
N LEU A 159 8.75 -17.41 -7.04
CA LEU A 159 8.78 -18.23 -5.83
C LEU A 159 7.40 -18.36 -5.19
N LYS A 160 6.63 -17.27 -5.12
CA LYS A 160 5.26 -17.32 -4.59
C LYS A 160 4.36 -18.21 -5.44
N GLN A 161 4.56 -18.27 -6.77
CA GLN A 161 3.82 -19.19 -7.64
C GLN A 161 4.18 -20.65 -7.34
N THR A 162 5.48 -20.92 -7.18
CA THR A 162 6.01 -22.28 -6.98
C THR A 162 5.73 -22.82 -5.58
N TYR A 163 5.73 -21.94 -4.58
CA TYR A 163 5.63 -22.26 -3.15
C TYR A 163 4.43 -21.54 -2.51
N SER A 164 3.24 -21.67 -3.12
CA SER A 164 2.02 -20.92 -2.73
C SER A 164 1.64 -21.04 -1.26
N GLU A 165 1.83 -22.22 -0.67
CA GLU A 165 1.47 -22.51 0.72
C GLU A 165 2.54 -22.08 1.73
N GLN A 166 3.72 -21.63 1.26
CA GLN A 166 4.83 -21.28 2.13
C GLN A 166 4.79 -19.80 2.52
N PHE A 167 5.05 -19.55 3.80
CA PHE A 167 5.33 -18.19 4.27
C PHE A 167 6.74 -17.79 3.84
N LEU A 168 6.84 -17.10 2.71
CA LEU A 168 8.08 -16.52 2.21
C LEU A 168 8.25 -15.08 2.71
N THR A 169 9.31 -14.84 3.47
CA THR A 169 9.72 -13.50 3.93
C THR A 169 10.50 -12.78 2.82
N PRO A 170 10.07 -11.57 2.40
CA PRO A 170 10.80 -10.75 1.42
C PRO A 170 11.98 -10.00 2.05
N CYS A 171 12.92 -9.53 1.21
CA CYS A 171 13.86 -8.48 1.59
C CYS A 171 13.24 -7.11 1.30
N TYR A 172 13.58 -6.08 2.09
CA TYR A 172 12.97 -4.75 1.98
C TYR A 172 13.14 -4.08 0.61
N ASP A 173 14.20 -4.44 -0.12
CA ASP A 173 14.45 -3.84 -1.43
C ASP A 173 13.35 -4.19 -2.43
N PHE A 174 12.92 -5.44 -2.51
CA PHE A 174 11.79 -5.82 -3.36
C PHE A 174 10.44 -5.79 -2.63
N ASP A 175 10.43 -5.73 -1.30
CA ASP A 175 9.21 -5.51 -0.51
C ASP A 175 8.63 -4.11 -0.76
N VAL A 176 9.47 -3.08 -0.86
CA VAL A 176 9.00 -1.72 -1.22
C VAL A 176 8.40 -1.67 -2.63
N VAL A 177 8.91 -2.49 -3.55
CA VAL A 177 8.33 -2.64 -4.90
C VAL A 177 6.97 -3.34 -4.81
N TRP A 178 6.86 -4.38 -3.98
CA TRP A 178 5.59 -5.07 -3.75
C TRP A 178 4.54 -4.14 -3.13
N HIS A 179 4.91 -3.38 -2.09
CA HIS A 179 4.06 -2.34 -1.50
C HIS A 179 3.63 -1.32 -2.56
N THR A 180 4.56 -0.88 -3.42
CA THR A 180 4.25 0.07 -4.51
C THR A 180 3.22 -0.51 -5.48
N HIS A 181 3.36 -1.79 -5.86
CA HIS A 181 2.39 -2.46 -6.72
C HIS A 181 0.98 -2.53 -6.09
N GLN A 182 0.88 -2.75 -4.78
CA GLN A 182 -0.40 -2.77 -4.06
C GLN A 182 -1.12 -1.42 -4.04
N LEU A 183 -0.39 -0.31 -4.23
CA LEU A 183 -0.97 1.05 -4.33
C LEU A 183 -1.64 1.32 -5.68
N HIS A 184 -1.74 0.32 -6.55
CA HIS A 184 -2.55 0.35 -7.76
C HIS A 184 -3.62 -0.75 -7.66
N PRO A 185 -4.68 -0.57 -6.85
CA PRO A 185 -5.59 -1.66 -6.49
C PRO A 185 -6.20 -2.40 -7.68
N LEU A 186 -6.60 -1.70 -8.74
CA LEU A 186 -7.19 -2.37 -9.91
C LEU A 186 -6.14 -3.12 -10.74
N ASP A 187 -4.95 -2.55 -10.93
CA ASP A 187 -3.85 -3.22 -11.63
C ASP A 187 -3.39 -4.45 -10.85
N TYR A 188 -3.19 -4.31 -9.53
CA TYR A 188 -2.88 -5.42 -8.63
C TYR A 188 -3.96 -6.50 -8.79
N LEU A 189 -5.24 -6.18 -8.58
CA LEU A 189 -6.32 -7.16 -8.72
C LEU A 189 -6.33 -7.84 -10.10
N ARG A 190 -6.09 -7.11 -11.19
CA ARG A 190 -6.02 -7.67 -12.54
C ARG A 190 -4.88 -8.69 -12.66
N ASP A 191 -3.69 -8.32 -12.21
CA ASP A 191 -2.50 -9.16 -12.25
C ASP A 191 -2.65 -10.46 -11.43
N TRP A 192 -3.57 -10.50 -10.46
CA TRP A 192 -3.85 -11.69 -9.63
C TRP A 192 -5.19 -12.37 -9.88
N SER A 193 -6.08 -11.79 -10.68
CA SER A 193 -7.39 -12.37 -10.95
C SER A 193 -7.28 -13.46 -12.00
N GLU A 194 -7.92 -14.60 -11.76
CA GLU A 194 -8.25 -15.55 -12.83
C GLU A 194 -9.19 -14.86 -13.83
N GLY A 195 -8.63 -14.30 -14.91
CA GLY A 195 -9.38 -14.06 -16.14
C GLY A 195 -9.98 -12.67 -16.40
N LEU A 196 -9.19 -11.59 -16.31
CA LEU A 196 -9.47 -10.39 -17.13
C LEU A 196 -8.31 -10.08 -18.08
N VAL A 197 -8.39 -10.64 -19.28
CA VAL A 197 -7.56 -10.27 -20.42
C VAL A 197 -8.02 -8.89 -20.89
N VAL A 198 -7.27 -7.84 -20.56
CA VAL A 198 -7.34 -6.58 -21.30
C VAL A 198 -6.15 -6.60 -22.24
N ALA A 199 -6.41 -6.86 -23.52
CA ALA A 199 -5.37 -6.81 -24.54
C ALA A 199 -4.86 -5.38 -24.66
N ASP A 200 -3.59 -5.15 -24.38
CA ASP A 200 -2.89 -3.93 -24.77
C ASP A 200 -2.78 -3.91 -26.30
N PRO A 201 -3.34 -2.89 -27.01
CA PRO A 201 -3.25 -2.78 -28.46
C PRO A 201 -1.81 -2.67 -28.99
N LEU A 202 -0.85 -2.29 -28.13
CA LEU A 202 0.56 -2.10 -28.47
C LEU A 202 1.44 -3.27 -28.04
N ASN A 203 0.93 -4.19 -27.21
CA ASN A 203 1.68 -5.35 -26.74
C ASN A 203 0.77 -6.57 -26.47
N PRO A 204 0.34 -7.29 -27.53
CA PRO A 204 -0.66 -8.35 -27.44
C PRO A 204 -0.25 -9.61 -26.66
N ASN A 205 0.97 -9.67 -26.10
CA ASN A 205 1.49 -10.81 -25.35
C ASN A 205 1.66 -10.54 -23.83
N PHE A 206 1.33 -9.35 -23.31
CA PHE A 206 1.49 -9.04 -21.89
C PHE A 206 0.15 -9.03 -21.16
N SER A 207 -0.46 -10.21 -21.02
CA SER A 207 -1.55 -10.46 -20.07
C SER A 207 -1.33 -11.84 -19.49
N VAL A 208 -0.80 -11.87 -18.26
CA VAL A 208 -0.68 -13.09 -17.49
C VAL A 208 -1.35 -12.75 -16.17
N ALA A 209 -2.50 -13.36 -15.90
CA ALA A 209 -2.89 -13.58 -14.52
C ALA A 209 -1.69 -14.28 -13.87
N ILE A 210 -0.89 -13.52 -13.12
CA ILE A 210 0.37 -14.01 -12.55
C ILE A 210 0.02 -15.16 -11.59
N PHE A 211 -1.18 -15.14 -11.00
CA PHE A 211 -1.66 -16.17 -10.09
C PHE A 211 -3.14 -16.46 -10.31
N GLY A 212 -3.57 -17.67 -9.93
CA GLY A 212 -4.98 -18.05 -9.88
C GLY A 212 -5.75 -17.46 -8.69
N SER A 213 -5.11 -16.62 -7.87
CA SER A 213 -5.77 -15.99 -6.72
C SER A 213 -5.02 -14.75 -6.27
N LEU A 214 -5.74 -13.82 -5.63
CA LEU A 214 -5.18 -12.60 -5.05
C LEU A 214 -4.10 -12.94 -4.00
N LEU A 215 -2.86 -12.55 -4.25
CA LEU A 215 -1.80 -12.76 -3.27
C LEU A 215 -2.03 -11.87 -2.06
N LYS A 216 -2.27 -12.54 -0.95
CA LYS A 216 -2.36 -11.94 0.36
C LYS A 216 -1.01 -11.33 0.75
N HIS A 217 -1.07 -10.08 1.19
CA HIS A 217 0.00 -9.42 1.92
C HIS A 217 -0.32 -9.45 3.41
N ASP A 218 0.64 -9.89 4.23
CA ASP A 218 0.51 -9.98 5.69
C ASP A 218 1.73 -9.32 6.35
N ASP A 219 1.60 -8.03 6.65
CA ASP A 219 2.63 -7.20 7.26
C ASP A 219 2.63 -7.26 8.79
N SER A 220 1.77 -8.10 9.39
CA SER A 220 1.66 -8.24 10.85
C SER A 220 2.85 -8.95 11.49
N VAL A 221 3.61 -9.72 10.71
CA VAL A 221 4.70 -10.55 11.21
C VAL A 221 6.01 -9.76 11.28
N ASN A 222 6.30 -9.19 12.46
CA ASN A 222 7.51 -8.38 12.68
C ASN A 222 8.48 -8.95 13.72
N ASP A 223 8.11 -10.03 14.43
CA ASP A 223 8.97 -10.66 15.44
C ASP A 223 10.22 -11.28 14.80
N ARG A 224 11.39 -10.90 15.33
CA ARG A 224 12.72 -11.37 14.90
C ARG A 224 13.42 -12.22 15.96
N SER A 225 12.72 -12.62 17.01
CA SER A 225 13.23 -13.55 18.02
C SER A 225 13.60 -14.90 17.39
N ASN A 226 14.51 -15.65 18.04
CA ASN A 226 14.90 -16.97 17.57
C ASN A 226 13.67 -17.90 17.49
N GLY A 227 13.47 -18.55 16.35
CA GLY A 227 12.32 -19.43 16.12
C GLY A 227 11.02 -18.72 15.70
N SER A 228 11.05 -17.39 15.55
CA SER A 228 9.94 -16.59 15.02
C SER A 228 9.48 -17.04 13.63
N LYS A 229 8.22 -16.77 13.31
CA LYS A 229 7.63 -17.02 11.98
C LYS A 229 8.43 -16.30 10.88
N LEU A 230 8.92 -15.09 11.16
CA LEU A 230 9.67 -14.27 10.20
C LEU A 230 11.01 -14.91 9.82
N LEU A 231 11.79 -15.36 10.81
CA LEU A 231 13.09 -16.00 10.55
C LEU A 231 12.95 -17.38 9.91
N LYS A 232 11.90 -18.14 10.27
CA LYS A 232 11.57 -19.40 9.59
C LYS A 232 11.22 -19.15 8.12
N GLY A 233 10.40 -18.14 7.85
CA GLY A 233 10.07 -17.73 6.49
C GLY A 233 11.29 -17.27 5.70
N GLU A 234 12.19 -16.52 6.33
CA GLU A 234 13.44 -16.06 5.70
C GLU A 234 14.32 -17.25 5.31
N ALA A 235 14.46 -18.25 6.18
CA ALA A 235 15.23 -19.46 5.88
C ALA A 235 14.63 -20.24 4.70
N ILE A 236 13.30 -20.33 4.62
CA ILE A 236 12.60 -20.97 3.50
C ILE A 236 12.82 -20.17 2.22
N THR A 237 12.61 -18.84 2.24
CA THR A 237 12.82 -18.00 1.06
C THR A 237 14.26 -18.08 0.58
N LYS A 238 15.24 -18.01 1.49
CA LYS A 238 16.66 -18.10 1.13
C LYS A 238 17.00 -19.43 0.44
N LYS A 239 16.48 -20.55 0.97
CA LYS A 239 16.67 -21.87 0.36
C LYS A 239 16.04 -21.95 -1.02
N ALA A 240 14.78 -21.52 -1.15
CA ALA A 240 14.07 -21.49 -2.43
C ALA A 240 14.81 -20.60 -3.44
N TRP A 241 15.23 -19.41 -3.03
CA TRP A 241 15.98 -18.46 -3.85
C TRP A 241 17.28 -19.07 -4.40
N SER A 242 18.08 -19.71 -3.54
CA SER A 242 19.33 -20.36 -3.98
C SER A 242 19.12 -21.56 -4.90
N THR A 243 17.92 -22.15 -4.89
CA THR A 243 17.56 -23.27 -5.77
C THR A 243 17.23 -22.79 -7.18
N HIS A 244 16.56 -21.64 -7.30
CA HIS A 244 16.02 -21.15 -8.58
C HIS A 244 16.86 -20.05 -9.22
N PHE A 245 17.62 -19.29 -8.44
CA PHE A 245 18.35 -18.12 -8.92
C PHE A 245 19.84 -18.18 -8.59
N LYS A 246 20.66 -17.67 -9.51
CA LYS A 246 22.12 -17.61 -9.33
C LYS A 246 22.55 -16.51 -8.36
N GLU A 247 21.73 -15.48 -8.21
CA GLU A 247 22.00 -14.34 -7.35
C GLU A 247 21.68 -14.64 -5.88
N GLY A 248 22.39 -13.98 -4.98
CA GLY A 248 22.14 -14.11 -3.55
C GLY A 248 20.77 -13.58 -3.14
N PHE A 249 20.11 -14.30 -2.23
CA PHE A 249 18.84 -13.86 -1.62
C PHE A 249 18.99 -12.47 -0.98
N TRP A 250 20.11 -12.18 -0.31
CA TRP A 250 20.40 -10.88 0.27
C TRP A 250 21.46 -10.12 -0.54
N ARG A 251 21.39 -8.79 -0.51
CA ARG A 251 22.41 -7.85 -0.99
C ARG A 251 22.59 -6.70 -0.01
N ARG A 252 23.62 -5.86 -0.21
CA ARG A 252 23.86 -4.72 0.68
C ARG A 252 22.67 -3.76 0.67
N GLY A 253 22.18 -3.41 1.86
CA GLY A 253 21.09 -2.44 2.02
C GLY A 253 19.66 -2.98 1.86
N CYS A 254 19.45 -4.29 1.69
CA CYS A 254 18.11 -4.87 1.54
C CYS A 254 17.53 -5.50 2.81
N MET A 255 18.33 -5.63 3.87
CA MET A 255 17.90 -6.24 5.14
C MET A 255 17.57 -5.16 6.18
N TYR A 256 16.93 -5.58 7.26
CA TYR A 256 16.58 -4.69 8.36
C TYR A 256 17.81 -3.99 8.94
N ARG A 257 17.57 -2.80 9.48
CA ARG A 257 18.49 -2.00 10.28
C ARG A 257 18.12 -2.06 11.75
#